data_AF-A0A645GIR8-F1
#
_entry.id   AF-A0A645GIR8-F1
#
_cell.length_a   1.000
_cell.length_b   1.000
_cell.length_c   1.000
_cell.angle_alpha   90.00
_cell.angle_beta   90.00
_cell.angle_gamma   90.00
#
_symmetry.space_group_name_H-M   'P 1'
#
loop_
_entity.id
_entity.type
_entity.pdbx_description
1 polymer ?
#
loop_
_entity_poly.entity_id
_entity_poly.type
_entity_poly.pdbx_seq_one_letter_code
_entity_poly.pdbx_strand_id
1 'polypeptide(L)'
;MKTVAGVVSGYSDNLLLRAADVTIKERRTLVVVARESPLSTIHLRNMLSLAETGAIIIPPMVTYYNKPLNLEDMNRHIAGKILDKFGIEVSGFKRWGETAALNEF
;
A
#
# COMPACT_ATOMS: atom_id res chain seq x y z
N MET A 1 -1.59 7.04 12.10
CA MET A 1 -0.30 6.45 12.55
C MET A 1 -0.38 5.52 13.77
N LYS A 2 -1.41 5.60 14.62
CA LYS A 2 -1.61 4.69 15.78
C LYS A 2 -1.47 3.20 15.43
N THR A 3 -2.18 2.73 14.41
CA THR A 3 -2.15 1.31 14.00
C THR A 3 -0.76 0.85 13.59
N VAL A 4 -0.04 1.65 12.79
CA VAL A 4 1.35 1.36 12.39
C VAL A 4 2.24 1.18 13.61
N ALA A 5 2.15 2.07 14.61
CA ALA A 5 2.91 1.94 15.84
C ALA A 5 2.52 0.68 16.65
N GLY A 6 1.23 0.36 16.73
CA GLY A 6 0.73 -0.82 17.44
C GLY A 6 1.17 -2.15 16.81
N VAL A 7 1.27 -2.21 15.48
CA VAL A 7 1.80 -3.41 14.80
C VAL A 7 3.31 -3.54 15.04
N VAL A 8 4.07 -2.44 14.91
CA VAL A 8 5.53 -2.44 15.14
C VAL A 8 5.89 -2.88 16.56
N SER A 9 5.11 -2.46 17.57
CA SER A 9 5.37 -2.84 18.95
C SER A 9 4.99 -4.29 19.27
N GLY A 10 4.31 -5.00 18.36
CA GLY A 10 3.75 -6.34 18.62
C GLY A 10 2.62 -6.34 19.64
N TYR A 11 2.12 -5.17 20.04
CA TYR A 11 1.09 -5.02 21.07
C TYR A 11 -0.29 -5.29 20.48
N SER A 12 -0.65 -6.58 20.40
CA SER A 12 -1.88 -7.10 19.79
C SER A 12 -3.13 -6.88 20.65
N ASP A 13 -3.42 -5.61 21.01
CA ASP A 13 -4.52 -5.23 21.92
C ASP A 13 -5.94 -5.37 21.33
N ASN A 14 -6.04 -5.57 20.02
CA ASN A 14 -7.30 -5.74 19.31
C ASN A 14 -7.12 -6.66 18.09
N LEU A 15 -8.24 -7.07 17.48
CA LEU A 15 -8.25 -8.03 16.37
C LEU A 15 -7.44 -7.53 15.16
N LEU A 16 -7.47 -6.25 14.83
CA LEU A 16 -6.74 -5.69 13.69
C LEU A 16 -5.22 -5.83 13.91
N LEU A 17 -4.72 -5.46 15.09
CA LEU A 17 -3.31 -5.58 15.43
C LEU A 17 -2.89 -7.05 15.50
N ARG A 18 -3.73 -7.90 16.12
CA ARG A 18 -3.47 -9.34 16.19
C ARG A 18 -3.44 -10.01 14.81
N ALA A 19 -4.33 -9.61 13.91
CA ALA A 19 -4.34 -10.13 12.54
C ALA A 19 -3.06 -9.74 11.78
N ALA A 20 -2.58 -8.51 11.95
CA ALA A 20 -1.31 -8.07 11.37
C ALA A 20 -0.12 -8.85 11.95
N ASP A 21 -0.07 -9.02 13.28
CA ASP A 21 0.95 -9.81 13.97
C ASP A 21 0.99 -11.27 13.50
N VAL A 22 -0.18 -11.90 13.36
CA VAL A 22 -0.31 -13.25 12.79
C VAL A 22 0.14 -13.28 11.32
N THR A 23 -0.19 -12.26 10.54
CA THR A 23 0.21 -12.17 9.12
C THR A 23 1.74 -12.11 9.00
N ILE A 24 2.41 -11.33 9.86
CA ILE A 24 3.87 -11.22 9.91
C ILE A 24 4.51 -12.55 10.31
N LYS A 25 4.09 -13.16 11.43
CA LYS A 25 4.73 -14.39 11.93
C LYS A 25 4.55 -15.58 11.00
N GLU A 26 3.43 -15.65 10.28
CA GLU A 26 3.14 -16.68 9.28
C GLU A 26 3.74 -16.38 7.91
N ARG A 27 4.53 -15.30 7.78
CA ARG A 27 5.16 -14.85 6.53
C ARG A 27 4.16 -14.68 5.38
N ARG A 28 2.97 -14.16 5.71
CA ARG A 28 1.92 -13.83 4.73
C ARG A 28 2.09 -12.38 4.26
N THR A 29 1.56 -12.07 3.08
CA THR A 29 1.60 -10.71 2.53
C THR A 29 0.82 -9.73 3.42
N LEU A 30 1.51 -8.76 3.98
CA LEU A 30 0.92 -7.62 4.70
C LEU A 30 1.16 -6.34 3.89
N VAL A 31 0.09 -5.68 3.45
CA VAL A 31 0.16 -4.35 2.82
C VAL A 31 -0.34 -3.30 3.80
N VAL A 32 0.43 -2.24 3.99
CA VAL A 32 0.09 -1.12 4.88
C VAL A 32 -0.06 0.15 4.06
N VAL A 33 -1.26 0.71 4.07
CA VAL A 33 -1.59 1.96 3.36
C VAL A 33 -1.58 3.13 4.34
N ALA A 34 -0.38 3.62 4.66
CA ALA A 34 -0.21 4.70 5.64
C ALA A 34 -0.55 6.07 5.03
N ARG A 35 -1.59 6.74 5.54
CA ARG A 35 -1.99 8.09 5.14
C ARG A 35 -1.72 9.09 6.26
N GLU A 36 -0.67 9.90 6.10
CA GLU A 36 -0.32 11.00 6.99
C GLU A 36 0.58 12.01 6.26
N SER A 37 0.50 13.30 6.60
CA SER A 37 1.45 14.32 6.12
C SER A 37 1.36 15.59 6.97
N PRO A 38 2.48 16.17 7.44
CA PRO A 38 3.87 15.71 7.27
C PRO A 38 4.18 14.46 8.11
N LEU A 39 5.24 13.74 7.73
CA LEU A 39 5.72 12.60 8.49
C LEU A 39 6.74 13.04 9.54
N SER A 40 6.50 12.68 10.80
CA SER A 40 7.50 12.81 11.85
C SER A 40 8.55 11.69 11.73
N THR A 41 9.71 11.88 12.34
CA THR A 41 10.73 10.82 12.45
C THR A 41 10.18 9.55 13.10
N ILE A 42 9.22 9.67 14.02
CA ILE A 42 8.55 8.52 14.65
C ILE A 42 7.75 7.73 13.62
N HIS A 43 7.02 8.41 12.73
CA HIS A 43 6.27 7.74 11.67
C HIS A 43 7.20 6.97 10.72
N LEU A 44 8.30 7.61 10.32
CA LEU A 44 9.29 7.02 9.42
C LEU A 44 9.98 5.80 10.05
N ARG A 45 10.40 5.87 11.32
CA ARG A 45 11.01 4.75 12.04
C ARG A 45 10.05 3.56 12.13
N ASN A 46 8.78 3.81 12.48
CA ASN A 46 7.79 2.73 12.56
C ASN A 46 7.53 2.10 11.19
N MET A 47 7.41 2.89 10.13
CA MET A 47 7.23 2.35 8.77
C MET A 47 8.47 1.59 8.28
N LEU A 48 9.68 2.04 8.64
CA LEU A 48 10.92 1.33 8.35
C LEU A 48 10.96 -0.03 9.06
N SER A 49 10.72 -0.07 10.36
CA SER A 49 10.70 -1.33 11.13
C SER A 49 9.68 -2.32 10.58
N LEU A 50 8.49 -1.86 10.16
CA LEU A 50 7.53 -2.71 9.46
C LEU A 50 8.06 -3.22 8.12
N ALA A 51 8.66 -2.35 7.31
CA ALA A 51 9.23 -2.75 6.01
C ALA A 51 10.31 -3.82 6.17
N GLU A 52 11.14 -3.75 7.22
CA GLU A 52 12.17 -4.74 7.56
C GLU A 52 11.57 -6.13 7.88
N THR A 53 10.31 -6.21 8.32
CA THR A 53 9.61 -7.51 8.51
C THR A 53 9.12 -8.15 7.21
N GLY A 54 9.23 -7.44 6.07
CA GLY A 54 8.67 -7.85 4.78
C GLY A 54 7.27 -7.28 4.51
N ALA A 55 6.72 -6.44 5.39
CA ALA A 55 5.48 -5.71 5.10
C ALA A 55 5.70 -4.68 3.98
N ILE A 56 4.70 -4.51 3.12
CA ILE A 56 4.76 -3.63 1.96
C ILE A 56 4.08 -2.31 2.32
N ILE A 57 4.85 -1.22 2.36
CA ILE A 57 4.33 0.12 2.67
C ILE A 57 3.94 0.82 1.36
N ILE A 58 2.63 1.04 1.17
CA ILE A 58 2.08 1.74 -0.01
C ILE A 58 1.30 2.96 0.49
N PRO A 59 1.96 4.11 0.75
CA PRO A 59 1.21 5.32 1.04
C PRO A 59 0.30 5.66 -0.15
N PRO A 60 -0.91 6.20 0.07
CA PRO A 60 -1.85 6.56 -1.00
C PRO A 60 -1.37 7.85 -1.70
N MET A 61 -0.25 7.74 -2.40
CA MET A 61 0.37 8.81 -3.16
C MET A 61 -0.31 8.90 -4.51
N VAL A 62 -0.96 10.04 -4.75
CA VAL A 62 -1.54 10.37 -6.05
C VAL A 62 -0.45 10.34 -7.13
N THR A 63 -0.78 9.74 -8.27
CA THR A 63 0.08 9.75 -9.46
C THR A 63 -0.63 10.38 -10.64
N TYR A 64 0.13 11.09 -11.48
CA TYR A 64 -0.39 11.78 -12.67
C TYR A 64 0.12 11.21 -13.99
N TYR A 65 1.06 10.27 -13.97
CA TYR A 65 1.62 9.70 -15.20
C TYR A 65 0.60 8.93 -16.05
N ASN A 66 -0.46 8.42 -15.42
CA ASN A 66 -1.56 7.74 -16.06
C ASN A 66 -2.61 8.71 -16.64
N LYS A 67 -2.38 10.03 -16.56
CA LYS A 67 -3.28 11.10 -17.02
C LYS A 67 -4.73 10.88 -16.56
N PRO A 68 -4.99 10.80 -15.24
CA PRO A 68 -6.34 10.57 -14.72
C PRO A 68 -7.27 11.70 -15.17
N LEU A 69 -8.49 11.36 -15.58
CA LEU A 69 -9.50 12.33 -16.00
C LEU A 69 -10.32 12.85 -14.81
N ASN A 70 -10.39 12.06 -13.74
CA ASN A 70 -11.17 12.37 -12.54
C ASN A 70 -10.53 11.72 -11.29
N LEU A 71 -11.12 12.01 -10.11
CA LEU A 71 -10.66 11.46 -8.83
C LEU A 71 -10.83 9.94 -8.72
N GLU A 72 -11.83 9.38 -9.40
CA GLU A 72 -12.07 7.93 -9.40
C GLU A 72 -10.94 7.17 -10.10
N ASP A 73 -10.37 7.72 -11.17
CA ASP A 73 -9.20 7.17 -11.84
C ASP A 73 -7.98 7.12 -10.90
N MET A 74 -7.83 8.13 -10.03
CA MET A 74 -6.75 8.21 -9.06
C MET A 74 -6.94 7.17 -7.94
N ASN A 75 -8.17 7.04 -7.43
CA ASN A 75 -8.53 6.02 -6.44
C ASN A 75 -8.31 4.61 -6.99
N ARG A 76 -8.80 4.36 -8.21
CA ARG A 76 -8.63 3.09 -8.93
C ARG A 76 -7.16 2.75 -9.10
N HIS A 77 -6.31 3.74 -9.38
CA HIS A 77 -4.88 3.51 -9.53
C HIS A 77 -4.21 3.09 -8.22
N ILE A 78 -4.54 3.73 -7.10
CA ILE A 78 -4.03 3.36 -5.78
C ILE A 78 -4.54 1.97 -5.37
N ALA A 79 -5.84 1.69 -5.57
CA ALA A 79 -6.43 0.38 -5.34
C ALA A 79 -5.76 -0.70 -6.19
N GLY A 80 -5.50 -0.42 -7.47
CA GLY A 80 -4.74 -1.27 -8.38
C GLY A 80 -3.35 -1.61 -7.84
N LYS A 81 -2.60 -0.63 -7.35
CA LYS A 81 -1.27 -0.88 -6.74
C LYS A 81 -1.33 -1.77 -5.49
N ILE A 82 -2.39 -1.66 -4.70
CA ILE A 82 -2.60 -2.47 -3.49
C ILE A 82 -2.94 -3.91 -3.88
N LEU A 83 -3.93 -4.08 -4.76
CA LEU A 83 -4.45 -5.37 -5.20
C LEU A 83 -3.42 -6.16 -6.02
N ASP A 84 -2.57 -5.47 -6.77
CA ASP A 84 -1.40 -6.03 -7.47
C ASP A 84 -0.49 -6.86 -6.55
N LYS A 85 -0.33 -6.46 -5.28
CA LYS A 85 0.50 -7.20 -4.31
C LYS A 85 -0.12 -8.50 -3.81
N PHE A 86 -1.40 -8.70 -4.09
CA PHE A 86 -2.12 -9.94 -3.84
C PHE A 86 -2.34 -10.74 -5.12
N GLY A 87 -1.79 -10.31 -6.27
CA GLY A 87 -2.00 -10.96 -7.56
C GLY A 87 -3.43 -10.78 -8.11
N ILE A 88 -4.15 -9.74 -7.65
CA ILE A 88 -5.52 -9.45 -8.08
C ILE A 88 -5.46 -8.37 -9.16
N GLU A 89 -5.90 -8.71 -10.36
CA GLU A 89 -5.95 -7.79 -11.49
C GLU A 89 -7.12 -6.80 -11.35
N VAL A 90 -6.86 -5.52 -11.64
CA VAL A 90 -7.85 -4.45 -11.59
C VAL A 90 -8.05 -3.88 -12.98
N SER A 91 -9.30 -3.90 -13.47
CA SER A 91 -9.64 -3.33 -14.76
C SER A 91 -9.37 -1.83 -14.81
N GLY A 92 -8.64 -1.41 -15.83
CA GLY A 92 -8.25 -0.01 -16.04
C GLY A 92 -7.04 0.46 -15.22
N PHE A 93 -6.45 -0.40 -14.38
CA PHE A 93 -5.13 -0.13 -13.81
C PHE A 93 -4.06 -0.27 -14.91
N LYS A 94 -3.22 0.75 -15.06
CA LYS A 94 -2.10 0.74 -16.01
C LYS A 94 -0.78 0.72 -15.23
N ARG A 95 0.04 -0.31 -15.42
CA ARG A 95 1.38 -0.31 -14.82
C ARG A 95 2.26 0.70 -15.57
N TRP A 96 3.25 1.23 -14.86
CA TRP A 96 4.24 2.08 -15.50
C TRP A 96 4.99 1.29 -16.58
N GLY A 97 5.08 1.83 -17.81
CA GLY A 97 5.78 1.19 -18.92
C GLY A 97 4.94 0.20 -19.73
N GLU A 98 3.73 -0.14 -19.30
CA GLU A 98 2.75 -0.78 -20.18
C GLU A 98 2.33 0.27 -21.22
N THR A 99 3.00 0.20 -22.36
CA THR A 99 2.62 1.00 -23.53
C THR A 99 1.26 0.46 -23.90
N ALA A 100 0.22 1.31 -23.87
CA ALA A 100 -1.01 0.98 -24.58
C ALA A 100 -0.54 0.61 -25.98
N ALA A 101 -0.71 -0.65 -26.39
CA ALA A 101 -0.43 -1.06 -27.75
C ALA A 101 -1.08 0.01 -28.62
N LEU A 102 -0.24 0.82 -29.27
CA LEU A 102 -0.70 1.81 -30.22
C LEU A 102 -1.37 0.96 -31.28
N ASN A 103 -2.70 0.92 -31.25
CA ASN A 103 -3.45 0.32 -32.34
C ASN A 103 -2.99 1.04 -33.59
N GLU A 104 -2.31 0.28 -34.44
CA GLU A 104 -1.91 0.64 -35.78
C GLU A 104 -3.13 1.23 -36.49
N PHE A 105 -3.02 2.48 -36.91
CA PHE A 105 -3.82 3.08 -37.96
C PHE A 105 -2.91 3.24 -39.17
#